data_AF-A0A2G9RND4-F1
#
_entry.id   AF-A0A2G9RND4-F1
#
_cell.length_a   1.000
_cell.length_b   1.000
_cell.length_c   1.000
_cell.angle_alpha   90.00
_cell.angle_beta   90.00
_cell.angle_gamma   90.00
#
_symmetry.space_group_name_H-M   'P 1'
#
loop_
_entity.id
_entity.type
_entity.pdbx_description
1 polymer ?
#
loop_
_entity_poly.entity_id
_entity_poly.type
_entity_poly.pdbx_seq_one_letter_code
_entity_poly.pdbx_strand_id
1 'polypeptide(L)'
;MEQEKQMKLFKTCLTMQEIFNQQKGTCPGLVYRRIPIPDFCAPREQDFDMILQAMKCTLAEDSNAAFVFNCHEGKGRTTTAMVIALLILWHFNTIPEISEDEIVSVPDAKYTKGEFEVVMKIVQLLPDGHKIKKEVDMALDAVSETMTPMHYHLREIIICAYRQVSNYYTYRCTKM
;
A
#
# COMPACT_ATOMS: atom_id res chain seq x y z
N MET A 1 -0.40 -9.82 -48.87
CA MET A 1 0.35 -10.76 -48.01
C MET A 1 -0.18 -10.55 -46.60
N GLU A 2 -1.23 -11.27 -46.25
CA GLU A 2 -1.74 -11.35 -44.88
C GLU A 2 -0.80 -12.33 -44.15
N GLN A 3 0.00 -11.88 -43.19
CA GLN A 3 0.72 -12.80 -42.32
C GLN A 3 -0.32 -13.45 -41.40
N GLU A 4 -0.70 -14.70 -41.70
CA GLU A 4 -1.46 -15.54 -40.78
C GLU A 4 -0.73 -15.58 -39.44
N LYS A 5 -1.37 -15.02 -38.41
CA LYS A 5 -0.85 -14.93 -37.05
C LYS A 5 -0.84 -16.33 -36.46
N GLN A 6 0.25 -17.06 -36.66
CA GLN A 6 0.42 -18.44 -36.21
C GLN A 6 0.20 -18.54 -34.69
N MET A 7 -0.82 -19.30 -34.30
CA MET A 7 -1.22 -19.46 -32.91
C MET A 7 -0.17 -20.29 -32.17
N LYS A 8 0.60 -19.68 -31.27
CA LYS A 8 1.63 -20.38 -30.48
C LYS A 8 0.94 -21.30 -29.46
N LEU A 9 1.18 -22.60 -29.58
CA LEU A 9 0.71 -23.58 -28.59
C LEU A 9 1.56 -23.44 -27.32
N PHE A 10 0.95 -23.02 -26.22
CA PHE A 10 1.61 -22.98 -24.92
C PHE A 10 1.77 -24.41 -24.40
N LYS A 11 2.99 -24.79 -23.99
CA LYS A 11 3.25 -26.10 -23.36
C LYS A 11 2.56 -26.22 -22.00
N THR A 12 2.43 -25.11 -21.28
CA THR A 12 1.79 -25.02 -19.97
C THR A 12 1.12 -23.65 -19.81
N CYS A 13 0.01 -23.62 -19.10
CA CYS A 13 -0.67 -22.41 -18.65
C CYS A 13 -1.14 -22.67 -17.23
N LEU A 14 -0.62 -21.92 -16.26
CA LEU A 14 -0.92 -22.10 -14.85
C LEU A 14 -1.32 -20.77 -14.24
N THR A 15 -2.29 -20.82 -13.35
CA THR A 15 -2.63 -19.72 -12.44
C THR A 15 -1.55 -19.53 -11.40
N MET A 16 -1.48 -18.33 -10.81
CA MET A 16 -0.57 -18.07 -9.69
C MET A 16 -0.80 -19.04 -8.53
N GLN A 17 -2.06 -19.40 -8.25
CA GLN A 17 -2.38 -20.35 -7.19
C GLN A 17 -1.79 -21.74 -7.47
N GLU A 18 -1.83 -22.22 -8.71
CA GLU A 18 -1.21 -23.49 -9.10
C GLU A 18 0.31 -23.44 -8.99
N ILE A 19 0.94 -22.35 -9.43
CA ILE A 19 2.38 -22.15 -9.30
C ILE A 19 2.80 -22.20 -7.82
N PHE A 20 2.13 -21.45 -6.94
CA PHE A 20 2.46 -21.44 -5.51
C PHE A 20 2.17 -22.79 -4.84
N ASN A 21 1.12 -23.50 -5.24
CA ASN A 21 0.84 -24.84 -4.73
C ASN A 21 1.95 -25.84 -5.09
N GLN A 22 2.54 -25.74 -6.29
CA GLN A 22 3.68 -26.58 -6.68
C GLN A 22 4.93 -26.30 -5.83
N GLN A 23 5.12 -25.06 -5.36
CA GLN A 23 6.28 -24.69 -4.53
C GLN A 23 6.18 -25.15 -3.07
N LYS A 24 5.03 -25.65 -2.61
CA LYS A 24 4.84 -26.13 -1.23
C LYS A 24 5.77 -27.29 -0.86
N GLY A 25 6.20 -28.08 -1.84
CA GLY A 25 7.17 -29.16 -1.61
C GLY A 25 8.56 -28.65 -1.23
N THR A 26 8.97 -27.49 -1.77
CA THR A 26 10.26 -26.86 -1.51
C THR A 26 10.21 -25.94 -0.29
N CYS A 27 9.10 -25.23 -0.11
CA CYS A 27 8.88 -24.30 1.00
C CYS A 27 7.65 -24.74 1.82
N PRO A 28 7.83 -25.65 2.79
CA PRO A 28 6.76 -26.03 3.72
C PRO A 28 6.23 -24.78 4.44
N GLY A 29 4.91 -24.62 4.51
CA GLY A 29 4.25 -23.45 5.12
C GLY A 29 3.95 -22.29 4.17
N LEU A 30 4.38 -22.36 2.90
CA LEU A 30 4.02 -21.33 1.91
C LEU A 30 2.51 -21.38 1.58
N VAL A 31 1.79 -20.32 1.95
CA VAL A 31 0.36 -20.17 1.68
C VAL A 31 0.13 -18.98 0.75
N TYR A 32 -0.44 -19.24 -0.43
CA TYR A 32 -0.88 -18.20 -1.35
C TYR A 32 -2.31 -17.76 -1.03
N ARG A 33 -2.53 -16.45 -0.91
CA ARG A 33 -3.86 -15.84 -0.84
C ARG A 33 -3.99 -14.73 -1.88
N ARG A 34 -5.15 -14.63 -2.51
CA ARG A 34 -5.46 -13.58 -3.50
C ARG A 34 -6.47 -12.60 -2.94
N ILE A 35 -6.09 -11.32 -2.88
CA ILE A 35 -6.95 -10.20 -2.45
C ILE A 35 -7.08 -9.21 -3.62
N PRO A 36 -8.28 -9.05 -4.22
CA PRO A 36 -8.45 -8.35 -5.49
C PRO A 36 -8.60 -6.83 -5.31
N ILE A 37 -7.57 -6.15 -4.78
CA ILE A 37 -7.56 -4.69 -4.67
C ILE A 37 -7.49 -4.06 -6.07
N PRO A 38 -8.43 -3.17 -6.46
CA PRO A 38 -8.40 -2.50 -7.75
C PRO A 38 -7.16 -1.62 -7.93
N ASP A 39 -6.70 -1.45 -9.16
CA ASP A 39 -5.52 -0.61 -9.42
C ASP A 39 -5.88 0.88 -9.30
N PHE A 40 -4.96 1.67 -8.74
CA PHE A 40 -5.11 3.11 -8.53
C PHE A 40 -6.36 3.56 -7.77
N CYS A 41 -6.99 2.67 -6.99
CA CYS A 41 -8.14 2.98 -6.14
C CYS A 41 -7.86 2.59 -4.70
N ALA A 42 -8.60 3.21 -3.77
CA ALA A 42 -8.60 2.78 -2.38
C ALA A 42 -9.16 1.34 -2.26
N PRO A 43 -8.62 0.51 -1.35
CA PRO A 43 -9.24 -0.77 -1.02
C PRO A 43 -10.67 -0.58 -0.52
N ARG A 44 -11.53 -1.54 -0.81
CA ARG A 44 -12.89 -1.60 -0.26
C ARG A 44 -12.85 -2.16 1.15
N GLU A 45 -13.89 -1.93 1.94
CA GLU A 45 -14.03 -2.49 3.30
C GLU A 45 -13.79 -4.01 3.32
N GLN A 46 -14.31 -4.73 2.32
CA GLN A 46 -14.10 -6.18 2.21
C GLN A 46 -12.63 -6.57 1.99
N ASP A 47 -11.84 -5.72 1.34
CA ASP A 47 -10.41 -5.97 1.15
C ASP A 47 -9.66 -5.87 2.50
N PHE A 48 -10.04 -4.91 3.35
CA PHE A 48 -9.52 -4.82 4.72
C PHE A 48 -9.86 -6.06 5.53
N ASP A 49 -11.13 -6.51 5.47
CA ASP A 49 -11.58 -7.72 6.17
C ASP A 49 -10.82 -8.97 5.71
N MET A 50 -10.57 -9.09 4.40
CA MET A 50 -9.80 -10.20 3.85
C MET A 50 -8.35 -10.21 4.34
N ILE A 51 -7.68 -9.04 4.38
CA ILE A 51 -6.32 -8.92 4.93
C ILE A 51 -6.33 -9.27 6.41
N LEU A 52 -7.24 -8.68 7.18
CA LEU A 52 -7.38 -8.90 8.61
C LEU A 52 -7.58 -10.38 8.94
N GLN A 53 -8.54 -11.03 8.28
CA GLN A 53 -8.83 -12.43 8.51
C GLN A 53 -7.65 -13.33 8.12
N ALA A 54 -6.99 -13.05 7.00
CA ALA A 54 -5.81 -13.80 6.57
C ALA A 54 -4.69 -13.72 7.61
N MET A 55 -4.42 -12.52 8.13
CA MET A 55 -3.38 -12.30 9.14
C MET A 55 -3.75 -12.92 10.48
N LYS A 56 -4.99 -12.75 10.96
CA LYS A 56 -5.46 -13.37 12.21
C LYS A 56 -5.28 -14.88 12.18
N CYS A 57 -5.75 -15.54 11.12
CA CYS A 57 -5.64 -17.00 11.00
C CYS A 57 -4.17 -17.43 10.97
N THR A 58 -3.34 -16.77 10.16
CA THR A 58 -1.94 -17.15 10.01
C THR A 58 -1.13 -16.90 11.30
N LEU A 59 -1.35 -15.78 12.00
CA LEU A 59 -0.65 -15.49 13.26
C LEU A 59 -1.12 -16.36 14.44
N ALA A 60 -2.36 -16.85 14.40
CA ALA A 60 -2.86 -17.81 15.38
C ALA A 60 -2.21 -19.20 15.22
N GLU A 61 -1.83 -19.56 13.98
CA GLU A 61 -1.12 -20.80 13.67
C GLU A 61 0.39 -20.68 13.94
N ASP A 62 1.00 -19.56 13.54
CA ASP A 62 2.41 -19.25 13.74
C ASP A 62 2.62 -17.75 13.98
N SER A 63 2.96 -17.38 15.22
CA SER A 63 3.18 -15.99 15.60
C SER A 63 4.40 -15.33 14.92
N ASN A 64 5.30 -16.14 14.34
CA ASN A 64 6.49 -15.67 13.63
C ASN A 64 6.30 -15.68 12.11
N ALA A 65 5.08 -15.92 11.62
CA ALA A 65 4.79 -15.98 10.20
C ALA A 65 5.13 -14.65 9.49
N ALA A 66 5.81 -14.77 8.35
CA ALA A 66 6.12 -13.65 7.48
C ALA A 66 5.03 -13.43 6.42
N PHE A 67 4.69 -12.18 6.15
CA PHE A 67 3.74 -11.79 5.11
C PHE A 67 4.45 -11.16 3.93
N VAL A 68 4.19 -11.67 2.72
CA VAL A 68 4.75 -11.14 1.47
C VAL A 68 3.63 -10.57 0.62
N PHE A 69 3.70 -9.27 0.32
CA PHE A 69 2.73 -8.56 -0.50
C PHE A 69 3.30 -8.30 -1.89
N ASN A 70 2.54 -8.65 -2.93
CA ASN A 70 2.95 -8.48 -4.31
C ASN A 70 1.80 -7.93 -5.14
N CYS A 71 2.11 -6.94 -5.99
CA CYS A 71 1.25 -6.46 -7.07
C CYS A 71 2.07 -6.36 -8.36
N HIS A 72 1.51 -5.80 -9.43
CA HIS A 72 2.18 -5.72 -10.73
C HIS A 72 3.56 -5.04 -10.66
N GLU A 73 3.65 -3.90 -9.98
CA GLU A 73 4.89 -3.11 -9.92
C GLU A 73 5.55 -3.08 -8.53
N GLY A 74 4.96 -3.73 -7.52
CA GLY A 74 5.45 -3.63 -6.14
C GLY A 74 5.27 -2.24 -5.50
N LYS A 75 4.40 -1.42 -6.09
CA LYS A 75 4.18 -0.01 -5.75
C LYS A 75 2.84 0.16 -5.01
N GLY A 76 1.90 0.93 -5.52
CA GLY A 76 0.70 1.41 -4.82
C GLY A 76 -0.07 0.35 -4.02
N ARG A 77 -0.46 -0.75 -4.67
CA ARG A 77 -1.21 -1.84 -3.99
C ARG A 77 -0.36 -2.57 -2.95
N THR A 78 0.92 -2.82 -3.24
CA THR A 78 1.84 -3.46 -2.29
C THR A 78 2.04 -2.57 -1.07
N THR A 79 2.40 -1.30 -1.26
CA THR A 79 2.61 -0.34 -0.16
C THR A 79 1.34 -0.18 0.67
N THR A 80 0.18 -0.04 0.01
CA THR A 80 -1.11 0.10 0.72
C THR A 80 -1.41 -1.15 1.56
N ALA A 81 -1.24 -2.35 1.01
CA ALA A 81 -1.47 -3.59 1.75
C ALA A 81 -0.47 -3.78 2.91
N MET A 82 0.80 -3.39 2.72
CA MET A 82 1.82 -3.42 3.78
C MET A 82 1.48 -2.47 4.93
N VAL A 83 1.04 -1.24 4.63
CA VAL A 83 0.62 -0.28 5.67
C VAL A 83 -0.58 -0.80 6.45
N ILE A 84 -1.59 -1.34 5.75
CA ILE A 84 -2.75 -1.97 6.40
C ILE A 84 -2.31 -3.13 7.30
N ALA A 85 -1.44 -4.00 6.80
CA ALA A 85 -0.94 -5.14 7.56
C ALA A 85 -0.14 -4.72 8.79
N LEU A 86 0.69 -3.69 8.67
CA LEU A 86 1.47 -3.15 9.78
C LEU A 86 0.57 -2.56 10.88
N LEU A 87 -0.45 -1.78 10.49
CA LEU A 87 -1.46 -1.26 11.41
C LEU A 87 -2.18 -2.40 12.13
N ILE A 88 -2.61 -3.43 11.40
CA ILE A 88 -3.25 -4.62 11.99
C ILE A 88 -2.32 -5.28 13.02
N LEU A 89 -1.04 -5.47 12.70
CA LEU A 89 -0.04 -6.03 13.62
C LEU A 89 0.13 -5.19 14.87
N TRP A 90 0.18 -3.86 14.74
CA TRP A 90 0.27 -2.95 15.88
C TRP A 90 -0.97 -3.00 16.77
N HIS A 91 -2.15 -3.11 16.18
CA HIS A 91 -3.42 -3.23 16.92
C HIS A 91 -3.63 -4.61 17.57
N PHE A 92 -3.00 -5.68 17.07
CA PHE A 92 -2.96 -6.97 17.77
C PHE A 92 -1.97 -6.98 18.93
N ASN A 93 -0.88 -6.25 18.77
CA ASN A 93 0.17 -6.13 19.77
C ASN A 93 0.03 -4.75 20.46
N THR A 94 1.17 -4.09 20.65
CA THR A 94 1.24 -2.74 21.18
C THR A 94 1.65 -1.81 20.05
N ILE A 95 0.90 -0.73 19.87
CA ILE A 95 1.27 0.37 18.97
C ILE A 95 2.57 0.99 19.51
N PRO A 96 3.61 1.17 18.69
CA PRO A 96 4.87 1.77 19.13
C PRO A 96 4.63 3.12 19.82
N GLU A 97 5.44 3.42 20.85
CA GLU A 97 5.35 4.73 21.49
C GLU A 97 5.62 5.83 20.48
N ILE A 98 4.72 6.80 20.48
CA ILE A 98 4.70 7.85 19.50
C ILE A 98 5.61 8.99 20.00
N SER A 99 6.86 9.06 19.53
CA SER A 99 7.74 10.19 19.85
C SER A 99 7.17 11.52 19.34
N GLU A 100 7.39 12.60 20.06
CA GLU A 100 7.17 13.95 19.52
C GLU A 100 8.27 14.25 18.51
N ASP A 101 7.90 14.47 17.25
CA ASP A 101 8.86 14.83 16.22
C ASP A 101 9.41 16.25 16.51
N GLU A 102 10.73 16.41 16.39
CA GLU A 102 11.35 17.73 16.37
C GLU A 102 10.74 18.57 15.23
N ILE A 103 10.41 19.82 15.53
CA ILE A 103 9.81 20.75 14.56
C ILE A 103 10.88 21.17 13.55
N VAL A 104 11.04 20.40 12.47
CA VAL A 104 11.87 20.80 11.34
C VAL A 104 11.01 21.58 10.34
N SER A 105 11.31 22.86 10.19
CA SER A 105 10.60 23.76 9.27
C SER A 105 11.20 23.65 7.86
N VAL A 106 10.61 22.80 7.01
CA VAL A 106 10.95 22.71 5.58
C VAL A 106 9.85 23.32 4.70
N PRO A 107 10.19 23.92 3.54
CA PRO A 107 9.20 24.25 2.52
C PRO A 107 8.37 22.99 2.21
N ASP A 108 7.05 23.14 2.05
CA ASP A 108 6.13 22.01 1.84
C ASP A 108 6.00 21.01 3.02
N ALA A 109 6.41 21.38 4.25
CA ALA A 109 6.30 20.53 5.45
C ALA A 109 4.89 19.96 5.70
N LYS A 110 3.83 20.68 5.35
CA LYS A 110 2.45 20.18 5.47
C LYS A 110 2.23 18.93 4.60
N TYR A 111 2.87 18.87 3.44
CA TYR A 111 2.70 17.76 2.50
C TYR A 111 3.60 16.57 2.85
N THR A 112 4.81 16.80 3.38
CA THR A 112 5.63 15.72 3.95
C THR A 112 4.94 15.07 5.15
N LYS A 113 4.16 15.84 5.91
CA LYS A 113 3.27 15.39 6.99
C LYS A 113 1.91 14.84 6.53
N GLY A 114 1.63 14.82 5.22
CA GLY A 114 0.37 14.28 4.70
C GLY A 114 -0.88 15.07 5.13
N GLU A 115 -0.73 16.33 5.53
CA GLU A 115 -1.81 17.22 5.99
C GLU A 115 -2.59 17.81 4.79
N PHE A 116 -3.05 16.94 3.91
CA PHE A 116 -3.93 17.31 2.81
C PHE A 116 -5.30 17.75 3.35
N GLU A 117 -5.92 18.76 2.74
CA GLU A 117 -7.18 19.31 3.24
C GLU A 117 -8.27 18.24 3.43
N VAL A 118 -8.40 17.31 2.48
CA VAL A 118 -9.36 16.19 2.56
C VAL A 118 -9.05 15.25 3.73
N VAL A 119 -7.77 14.99 4.00
CA VAL A 119 -7.34 14.15 5.13
C VAL A 119 -7.63 14.88 6.45
N MET A 120 -7.30 16.16 6.54
CA MET A 120 -7.53 16.95 7.75
C MET A 120 -9.01 17.12 8.08
N LYS A 121 -9.90 17.18 7.08
CA LYS A 121 -11.35 17.13 7.31
C LYS A 121 -11.79 15.82 7.96
N ILE A 122 -11.24 14.68 7.54
CA ILE A 122 -11.54 13.38 8.15
C ILE A 122 -11.02 13.33 9.58
N VAL A 123 -9.80 13.81 9.80
CA VAL A 123 -9.15 13.88 11.13
C VAL A 123 -9.98 14.68 12.13
N GLN A 124 -10.59 15.79 11.70
CA GLN A 124 -11.45 16.62 12.55
C GLN A 124 -12.79 15.95 12.90
N LEU A 125 -13.25 14.98 12.10
CA LEU A 125 -14.51 14.28 12.30
C LEU A 125 -14.36 13.00 13.14
N LEU A 126 -13.19 12.38 13.13
CA LEU A 126 -12.94 11.12 13.85
C LEU A 126 -12.65 11.37 15.35
N PRO A 127 -13.14 10.50 16.25
CA PRO A 127 -12.68 10.50 17.63
C PRO A 127 -11.18 10.21 17.66
N ASP A 128 -10.44 10.97 18.46
CA ASP A 128 -8.97 10.90 18.54
C ASP A 128 -8.27 11.01 17.17
N GLY A 129 -8.88 11.70 16.19
CA GLY A 129 -8.43 11.65 14.80
C GLY A 129 -6.97 12.08 14.60
N HIS A 130 -6.45 13.02 15.39
CA HIS A 130 -5.03 13.40 15.34
C HIS A 130 -4.10 12.26 15.79
N LYS A 131 -4.50 11.51 16.82
CA LYS A 131 -3.76 10.34 17.29
C LYS A 131 -3.79 9.24 16.23
N ILE A 132 -4.98 8.92 15.69
CA ILE A 132 -5.14 7.92 14.61
C ILE A 132 -4.32 8.30 13.38
N LYS A 133 -4.34 9.59 12.98
CA LYS A 133 -3.49 10.08 11.88
C LYS A 133 -2.02 9.81 12.17
N LYS A 134 -1.56 10.11 13.38
CA LYS A 134 -0.16 9.92 13.77
C LYS A 134 0.24 8.43 13.69
N GLU A 135 -0.64 7.52 14.11
CA GLU A 135 -0.45 6.07 13.95
C GLU A 135 -0.34 5.67 12.47
N VAL A 136 -1.24 6.17 11.60
CA VAL A 136 -1.20 5.91 10.15
C VAL A 136 0.06 6.49 9.52
N ASP A 137 0.48 7.68 9.93
CA ASP A 137 1.69 8.32 9.43
C ASP A 137 2.94 7.51 9.78
N MET A 138 3.08 7.06 11.03
CA MET A 138 4.17 6.19 11.44
C MET A 138 4.22 4.90 10.61
N ALA A 139 3.05 4.31 10.30
CA ALA A 139 3.01 3.11 9.48
C ALA A 139 3.45 3.39 8.03
N LEU A 140 3.05 4.53 7.46
CA LEU A 140 3.50 4.98 6.15
C LEU A 140 5.02 5.17 6.10
N ASP A 141 5.56 5.85 7.10
CA ASP A 141 6.98 6.15 7.20
C ASP A 141 7.80 4.86 7.39
N ALA A 142 7.40 3.97 8.30
CA ALA A 142 8.07 2.68 8.52
C ALA A 142 8.08 1.80 7.26
N VAL A 143 6.96 1.73 6.53
CA VAL A 143 6.90 0.97 5.27
C VAL A 143 7.79 1.63 4.20
N SER A 144 7.88 2.96 4.18
CA SER A 144 8.74 3.67 3.23
C SER A 144 10.23 3.53 3.54
N GLU A 145 10.65 3.51 4.82
CA GLU A 145 12.04 3.32 5.22
C GLU A 145 12.59 1.94 4.81
N THR A 146 11.73 0.91 4.81
CA THR A 146 12.11 -0.45 4.40
C THR A 146 12.26 -0.61 2.87
N MET A 147 11.82 0.37 2.08
CA MET A 147 12.04 0.41 0.64
C MET A 147 13.34 1.18 0.35
N THR A 148 14.25 0.57 -0.43
CA THR A 148 15.55 1.16 -0.86
C THR A 148 15.42 2.62 -1.35
N PRO A 149 16.49 3.44 -1.38
CA PRO A 149 16.47 4.93 -1.46
C PRO A 149 15.85 5.61 -2.69
N MET A 150 14.86 5.01 -3.34
CA MET A 150 14.23 5.48 -4.56
C MET A 150 12.70 5.51 -4.41
N HIS A 151 12.22 6.54 -3.70
CA HIS A 151 11.00 7.33 -3.95
C HIS A 151 9.69 6.58 -4.28
N TYR A 152 9.21 5.69 -3.40
CA TYR A 152 7.79 5.31 -3.44
C TYR A 152 7.10 5.55 -2.09
N HIS A 153 7.08 6.83 -1.68
CA HIS A 153 6.28 7.26 -0.54
C HIS A 153 4.88 7.67 -1.02
N LEU A 154 3.80 7.15 -0.41
CA LEU A 154 2.42 7.44 -0.84
C LEU A 154 2.11 8.96 -0.83
N ARG A 155 2.60 9.69 0.17
CA ARG A 155 2.47 11.17 0.23
C ARG A 155 3.12 11.87 -0.98
N GLU A 156 4.30 11.44 -1.42
CA GLU A 156 4.97 12.03 -2.59
C GLU A 156 4.16 11.84 -3.88
N ILE A 157 3.51 10.70 -4.03
CA ILE A 157 2.68 10.39 -5.20
C ILE A 157 1.48 11.32 -5.26
N ILE A 158 0.84 11.57 -4.11
CA ILE A 158 -0.29 12.50 -4.01
C ILE A 158 0.15 13.90 -4.45
N ILE A 159 1.31 14.37 -3.97
CA ILE A 159 1.85 15.69 -4.33
C ILE A 159 2.21 15.75 -5.81
N CYS A 160 2.88 14.73 -6.34
CA CYS A 160 3.28 14.65 -7.74
C CYS A 160 2.05 14.66 -8.67
N ALA A 161 1.03 13.87 -8.35
CA ALA A 161 -0.23 13.85 -9.10
C ALA A 161 -0.93 15.22 -9.04
N TYR A 162 -1.02 15.83 -7.86
CA TYR A 162 -1.60 17.17 -7.69
C TYR A 162 -0.87 18.23 -8.52
N ARG A 163 0.48 18.25 -8.48
CA ARG A 163 1.30 19.21 -9.23
C ARG A 163 1.14 19.02 -10.75
N GLN A 164 1.10 17.78 -11.24
CA GLN A 164 0.87 17.50 -12.66
C GLN A 164 -0.48 18.03 -13.14
N VAL A 165 -1.54 17.78 -12.36
CA VAL A 165 -2.89 18.26 -12.67
C VAL A 165 -2.96 19.79 -12.60
N SER A 166 -2.41 20.41 -11.56
CA SER A 166 -2.40 21.88 -11.40
C SER A 166 -1.66 22.55 -12.56
N ASN A 167 -0.49 22.04 -12.95
CA ASN A 167 0.26 22.58 -14.08
C ASN A 167 -0.52 22.46 -15.38
N TYR A 168 -1.19 21.32 -15.62
CA TYR A 168 -2.05 21.14 -16.80
C TYR A 168 -3.13 22.21 -16.91
N TYR A 169 -3.79 22.57 -15.80
CA TYR A 169 -4.80 23.64 -15.79
C TYR A 169 -4.19 25.03 -15.99
N THR A 170 -3.05 25.34 -15.35
CA THR A 170 -2.34 26.61 -15.56
C THR A 170 -1.90 26.80 -17.02
N TYR A 171 -1.39 25.74 -17.67
CA TYR A 171 -1.03 25.75 -19.08
C TYR A 171 -2.25 25.95 -20.02
N ARG A 172 -3.44 25.51 -19.62
CA ARG A 172 -4.67 25.74 -20.39
C ARG A 172 -5.23 27.15 -20.23
N CYS A 173 -5.16 27.73 -19.03
CA CYS A 173 -5.64 29.09 -18.76
C CYS A 173 -4.72 30.19 -19.34
N THR A 174 -3.44 29.90 -19.57
CA THR A 174 -2.47 30.84 -20.16
C THR A 174 -2.38 30.76 -21.69
N LYS A 175 -3.07 29.79 -22.31
CA LYS A 175 -3.15 29.61 -23.77
C LYS A 175 -4.54 29.92 -24.36
N MET A 176 -5.46 30.45 -23.56
CA MET A 176 -6.69 31.13 -24.01
C MET A 176 -6.48 32.63 -23.92
#